data_AF-A0A5N6WVU7-F1
#
_entry.id   AF-A0A5N6WVU7-F1
#
_cell.length_a   1.000
_cell.length_b   1.000
_cell.length_c   1.000
_cell.angle_alpha   90.00
_cell.angle_beta   90.00
_cell.angle_gamma   90.00
#
_symmetry.space_group_name_H-M   'P 1'
#
loop_
_entity.id
_entity.type
_entity.pdbx_description
1 polymer ?
#
loop_
_entity_poly.entity_id
_entity_poly.type
_entity_poly.pdbx_seq_one_letter_code
_entity_poly.pdbx_strand_id
1 'polypeptide(L)'
;MIGRYAALQSLRESLGTYGNGEYCYSILDTIIILFSLDVICLGTWRTHLLGAYCLLEACGGIEKWVASVRTQVQIGILLLLDAITSLVNREDCVFPYSYFEALLSMYNGYEWDLFILCEDSWHRVSPVTGLQDEESMQQDVDNMQFAEAWRNGLLLYLYRVFRWVPGCGIPVHILYRARAIMDHVFACRDECMISRQALLPLFFAGCELQEPMSHKRILNLCSSWNDRTRYHMFSTTIPLLEAVKAEQRTKGFEKVWLGQIIDRQHSSDSHFPLHVRICFG
;
A
#
# COMPACT_ATOMS: atom_id res chain seq x y z
N MET A 1 23.02 -8.00 -7.88
CA MET A 1 23.63 -7.52 -9.14
C MET A 1 23.40 -8.48 -10.32
N ILE A 2 23.63 -9.80 -10.17
CA ILE A 2 23.47 -10.81 -11.24
C ILE A 2 22.00 -10.95 -11.73
N GLY A 3 21.02 -10.96 -10.82
CA GLY A 3 19.59 -11.08 -11.19
C GLY A 3 19.02 -9.91 -12.00
N ARG A 4 19.52 -8.68 -11.78
CA ARG A 4 19.08 -7.48 -12.51
C ARG A 4 19.52 -7.50 -13.97
N TYR A 5 20.76 -7.95 -14.23
CA TYR A 5 21.28 -8.03 -15.59
C TYR A 5 20.52 -9.09 -16.40
N ALA A 6 20.24 -10.25 -15.80
CA ALA A 6 19.43 -11.30 -16.43
C ALA A 6 18.00 -10.82 -16.73
N ALA A 7 17.34 -10.14 -15.77
CA ALA A 7 16.00 -9.60 -15.96
C ALA A 7 15.93 -8.51 -17.05
N LEU A 8 16.91 -7.58 -17.09
CA LEU A 8 16.99 -6.57 -18.16
C LEU A 8 17.25 -7.19 -19.54
N GLN A 9 18.02 -8.28 -19.59
CA GLN A 9 18.30 -9.00 -20.84
C GLN A 9 17.04 -9.73 -21.34
N SER A 10 16.30 -10.42 -20.46
CA SER A 10 15.00 -11.02 -20.82
C SER A 10 13.96 -9.98 -21.22
N LEU A 11 13.92 -8.81 -20.58
CA LEU A 11 13.03 -7.71 -20.99
C LEU A 11 13.35 -7.25 -22.43
N ARG A 12 14.63 -7.10 -22.74
CA ARG A 12 15.11 -6.64 -24.05
C ARG A 12 14.85 -7.68 -25.15
N GLU A 13 15.00 -8.96 -24.84
CA GLU A 13 14.70 -10.06 -25.77
C GLU A 13 13.19 -10.15 -26.04
N SER A 14 12.35 -10.03 -25.01
CA SER A 14 10.88 -10.09 -25.15
C SER A 14 10.25 -8.87 -25.85
N LEU A 15 10.83 -7.68 -25.70
CA LEU A 15 10.40 -6.46 -26.42
C LEU A 15 10.70 -6.52 -27.93
N GLY A 16 11.61 -7.40 -28.38
CA GLY A 16 11.94 -7.59 -29.79
C GLY A 16 10.90 -8.42 -30.58
N THR A 17 10.01 -9.11 -29.89
CA THR A 17 9.03 -10.05 -30.46
C THR A 17 7.60 -9.65 -30.08
N TYR A 18 7.12 -8.52 -30.60
CA TYR A 18 5.73 -8.10 -30.41
C TYR A 18 4.78 -8.99 -31.23
N GLY A 19 3.86 -9.72 -30.58
CA GLY A 19 2.81 -10.43 -31.30
C GLY A 19 1.96 -11.48 -30.56
N ASN A 20 2.30 -11.94 -29.35
CA ASN A 20 1.54 -12.99 -28.67
C ASN A 20 1.27 -12.69 -27.18
N GLY A 21 0.08 -13.05 -26.67
CA GLY A 21 -0.36 -12.74 -25.30
C GLY A 21 0.52 -13.36 -24.20
N GLU A 22 1.13 -14.52 -24.45
CA GLU A 22 2.05 -15.18 -23.51
C GLU A 22 3.33 -14.36 -23.23
N TYR A 23 3.81 -13.57 -24.19
CA TYR A 23 5.00 -12.73 -24.03
C TYR A 23 4.75 -11.54 -23.11
N CYS A 24 3.51 -11.02 -23.09
CA CYS A 24 3.17 -9.85 -22.29
C CYS A 24 3.17 -10.20 -20.79
N TYR A 25 2.80 -11.44 -20.42
CA TYR A 25 2.88 -11.93 -19.04
C TYR A 25 4.33 -12.07 -18.56
N SER A 26 5.23 -12.58 -19.41
CA SER A 26 6.66 -12.70 -19.08
C SER A 26 7.34 -11.33 -18.89
N ILE A 27 6.94 -10.33 -19.68
CA ILE A 27 7.40 -8.93 -19.52
C ILE A 27 6.90 -8.34 -18.20
N LEU A 28 5.64 -8.58 -17.84
CA LEU A 28 5.05 -8.08 -16.59
C LEU A 28 5.74 -8.67 -15.35
N ASP A 29 5.99 -9.99 -15.34
CA ASP A 29 6.76 -10.68 -14.30
C ASP A 29 8.16 -10.07 -14.14
N THR A 30 8.82 -9.79 -15.27
CA THR A 30 10.15 -9.18 -15.29
C THR A 30 10.14 -7.76 -14.71
N ILE A 31 9.11 -6.96 -15.02
CA ILE A 31 8.96 -5.61 -14.47
C ILE A 31 8.72 -5.66 -12.95
N ILE A 32 7.88 -6.58 -12.47
CA ILE A 32 7.61 -6.77 -11.04
C ILE A 32 8.90 -7.16 -10.30
N ILE A 33 9.69 -8.10 -10.85
CA ILE A 33 10.97 -8.52 -10.26
C ILE A 33 11.98 -7.37 -10.24
N LEU A 34 12.12 -6.63 -11.35
CA LEU A 34 13.03 -5.48 -11.43
C LEU A 34 12.61 -4.39 -10.44
N PHE A 35 11.31 -4.16 -10.27
CA PHE A 35 10.79 -3.20 -9.32
C PHE A 35 11.08 -3.61 -7.88
N SER A 36 10.75 -4.85 -7.48
CA SER A 36 11.04 -5.38 -6.14
C SER A 36 12.53 -5.32 -5.78
N LEU A 37 13.42 -5.41 -6.78
CA LEU A 37 14.86 -5.23 -6.61
C LEU A 37 15.30 -3.75 -6.52
N ASP A 38 14.61 -2.83 -7.21
CA ASP A 38 14.96 -1.41 -7.28
C ASP A 38 14.25 -0.52 -6.22
N VAL A 39 13.20 -1.01 -5.52
CA VAL A 39 12.56 -0.35 -4.35
C VAL A 39 13.59 0.09 -3.30
N ILE A 40 14.72 -0.59 -3.24
CA ILE A 40 15.72 -0.39 -2.19
C ILE A 40 16.68 0.78 -2.51
N CYS A 41 16.88 1.22 -3.77
CA CYS A 41 18.07 2.07 -4.03
C CYS A 41 18.09 3.16 -5.12
N LEU A 42 17.25 3.28 -6.16
CA LEU A 42 17.73 4.03 -7.37
C LEU A 42 16.79 4.96 -8.17
N GLY A 43 15.56 5.28 -7.72
CA GLY A 43 14.82 6.43 -8.28
C GLY A 43 14.30 6.31 -9.73
N THR A 44 14.40 5.15 -10.38
CA THR A 44 13.89 4.89 -11.76
C THR A 44 12.51 4.24 -11.81
N TRP A 45 11.83 4.14 -10.66
CA TRP A 45 10.56 3.43 -10.48
C TRP A 45 9.43 3.94 -11.39
N ARG A 46 9.35 5.27 -11.61
CA ARG A 46 8.28 5.89 -12.41
C ARG A 46 8.33 5.40 -13.86
N THR A 47 9.53 5.24 -14.42
CA THR A 47 9.73 4.71 -15.77
C THR A 47 9.23 3.27 -15.91
N HIS A 48 9.43 2.44 -14.88
CA HIS A 48 8.97 1.06 -14.88
C HIS A 48 7.44 0.96 -14.77
N LEU A 49 6.82 1.75 -13.88
CA LEU A 49 5.37 1.82 -13.77
C LEU A 49 4.74 2.36 -15.06
N LEU A 50 5.33 3.40 -15.67
CA LEU A 50 4.87 3.95 -16.94
C LEU A 50 4.97 2.92 -18.07
N GLY A 51 6.09 2.18 -18.13
CA GLY A 51 6.27 1.09 -19.09
C GLY A 51 5.24 -0.02 -18.92
N ALA A 52 4.97 -0.43 -17.68
CA ALA A 52 3.92 -1.41 -17.38
C ALA A 52 2.53 -0.89 -17.79
N TYR A 53 2.20 0.35 -17.44
CA TYR A 53 0.93 0.97 -17.82
C TYR A 53 0.75 1.00 -19.35
N CYS A 54 1.76 1.50 -20.08
CA CYS A 54 1.73 1.53 -21.55
C CYS A 54 1.58 0.13 -22.16
N LEU A 55 2.20 -0.91 -21.58
CA LEU A 55 2.04 -2.29 -22.04
C LEU A 55 0.61 -2.79 -21.83
N LEU A 56 0.03 -2.56 -20.65
CA LEU A 56 -1.34 -2.99 -20.36
C LEU A 56 -2.34 -2.35 -21.33
N GLU A 57 -2.21 -1.04 -21.55
CA GLU A 57 -3.04 -0.29 -22.51
C GLU A 57 -2.85 -0.79 -23.95
N ALA A 58 -1.60 -1.00 -24.40
CA ALA A 58 -1.32 -1.53 -25.74
C ALA A 58 -1.91 -2.93 -25.97
N CYS A 59 -2.00 -3.73 -24.91
CA CYS A 59 -2.58 -5.07 -24.95
C CYS A 59 -4.10 -5.09 -24.73
N GLY A 60 -4.78 -3.94 -24.77
CA GLY A 60 -6.23 -3.81 -24.76
C GLY A 60 -6.84 -3.43 -23.41
N GLY A 61 -6.04 -2.83 -22.52
CA GLY A 61 -6.50 -2.22 -21.27
C GLY A 61 -6.94 -3.22 -20.21
N ILE A 62 -7.30 -2.69 -19.04
CA ILE A 62 -7.58 -3.48 -17.83
C ILE A 62 -8.58 -4.64 -18.05
N GLU A 63 -9.61 -4.45 -18.89
CA GLU A 63 -10.64 -5.46 -19.15
C GLU A 63 -10.09 -6.78 -19.72
N LYS A 64 -9.05 -6.71 -20.56
CA LYS A 64 -8.41 -7.92 -21.10
C LYS A 64 -7.47 -8.60 -20.11
N TRP A 65 -6.89 -7.81 -19.21
CA TRP A 65 -5.92 -8.27 -18.24
C TRP A 65 -6.51 -8.74 -16.93
N VAL A 66 -7.79 -8.46 -16.63
CA VAL A 66 -8.45 -9.04 -15.45
C VAL A 66 -9.10 -10.40 -15.72
N ALA A 67 -8.80 -11.03 -16.86
CA ALA A 67 -9.40 -12.30 -17.28
C ALA A 67 -8.91 -13.52 -16.48
N SER A 68 -7.78 -13.42 -15.76
CA SER A 68 -7.27 -14.52 -14.92
C SER A 68 -6.81 -14.05 -13.55
N VAL A 69 -6.88 -14.95 -12.55
CA VAL A 69 -6.43 -14.65 -11.17
C VAL A 69 -4.97 -14.19 -11.15
N ARG A 70 -4.08 -14.83 -11.91
CA ARG A 70 -2.66 -14.45 -11.99
C ARG A 70 -2.46 -13.00 -12.43
N THR A 71 -3.20 -12.58 -13.44
CA THR A 71 -3.02 -11.27 -14.08
C THR A 71 -3.64 -10.16 -13.26
N GLN A 72 -4.79 -10.44 -12.66
CA GLN A 72 -5.36 -9.65 -11.58
C GLN A 72 -4.33 -9.42 -10.47
N VAL A 73 -3.73 -10.50 -9.97
CA VAL A 73 -2.71 -10.46 -8.90
C VAL A 73 -1.49 -9.60 -9.29
N GLN A 74 -0.94 -9.77 -10.49
CA GLN A 74 0.17 -8.96 -11.01
C GLN A 74 -0.18 -7.47 -11.14
N ILE A 75 -1.38 -7.15 -11.64
CA ILE A 75 -1.87 -5.78 -11.70
C ILE A 75 -2.03 -5.22 -10.28
N GLY A 76 -2.55 -6.01 -9.36
CA GLY A 76 -2.67 -5.65 -7.95
C GLY A 76 -1.34 -5.24 -7.34
N ILE A 77 -0.25 -5.97 -7.63
CA ILE A 77 1.10 -5.56 -7.20
C ILE A 77 1.49 -4.21 -7.81
N LEU A 78 1.33 -4.02 -9.12
CA LEU A 78 1.73 -2.78 -9.77
C LEU A 78 0.97 -1.56 -9.23
N LEU A 79 -0.33 -1.74 -9.00
CA LEU A 79 -1.20 -0.74 -8.40
C LEU A 79 -0.84 -0.43 -6.95
N LEU A 80 -0.53 -1.47 -6.17
CA LEU A 80 -0.01 -1.34 -4.81
C LEU A 80 1.29 -0.54 -4.78
N LEU A 81 2.24 -0.92 -5.63
CA LEU A 81 3.54 -0.30 -5.73
C LEU A 81 3.43 1.16 -6.19
N ASP A 82 2.57 1.43 -7.18
CA ASP A 82 2.30 2.79 -7.64
C ASP A 82 1.72 3.66 -6.52
N ALA A 83 0.77 3.13 -5.75
CA ALA A 83 0.19 3.85 -4.61
C ALA A 83 1.23 4.14 -3.51
N ILE A 84 2.03 3.15 -3.11
CA ILE A 84 3.10 3.33 -2.12
C ILE A 84 4.12 4.34 -2.62
N THR A 85 4.51 4.24 -3.89
CA THR A 85 5.58 5.07 -4.43
C THR A 85 5.14 6.50 -4.66
N SER A 86 3.89 6.70 -5.09
CA SER A 86 3.24 8.01 -5.18
C SER A 86 3.13 8.66 -3.82
N LEU A 87 2.74 7.89 -2.79
CA LEU A 87 2.71 8.35 -1.41
C LEU A 87 4.10 8.77 -0.89
N VAL A 88 5.14 7.96 -1.12
CA VAL A 88 6.50 8.22 -0.64
C VAL A 88 7.14 9.40 -1.37
N ASN A 89 6.99 9.47 -2.70
CA ASN A 89 7.61 10.52 -3.52
C ASN A 89 6.77 11.79 -3.62
N ARG A 90 5.54 11.80 -3.09
CA ARG A 90 4.61 12.93 -3.15
C ARG A 90 4.25 13.32 -4.59
N GLU A 91 4.00 12.31 -5.42
CA GLU A 91 3.62 12.46 -6.82
C GLU A 91 2.26 11.80 -7.10
N ASP A 92 1.68 12.11 -8.26
CA ASP A 92 0.51 11.39 -8.77
C ASP A 92 0.86 9.95 -9.16
N CYS A 93 -0.08 9.03 -8.88
CA CYS A 93 -0.08 7.67 -9.41
C CYS A 93 0.04 7.67 -10.94
N VAL A 94 0.82 6.71 -11.43
CA VAL A 94 0.95 6.43 -12.86
C VAL A 94 -0.31 5.74 -13.39
N PHE A 95 -0.87 4.80 -12.64
CA PHE A 95 -2.08 4.08 -13.01
C PHE A 95 -3.33 4.88 -12.65
N PRO A 96 -4.30 5.01 -13.57
CA PRO A 96 -5.55 5.69 -13.27
C PRO A 96 -6.40 4.88 -12.28
N TYR A 97 -7.23 5.58 -11.50
CA TYR A 97 -8.10 4.96 -10.48
C TYR A 97 -9.03 3.86 -11.03
N SER A 98 -9.41 3.94 -12.31
CA SER A 98 -10.22 2.92 -12.99
C SER A 98 -9.60 1.52 -12.95
N TYR A 99 -8.27 1.41 -12.94
CA TYR A 99 -7.60 0.12 -12.80
C TYR A 99 -7.83 -0.49 -11.41
N PHE A 100 -7.83 0.34 -10.36
CA PHE A 100 -8.15 -0.10 -9.01
C PHE A 100 -9.61 -0.50 -8.89
N GLU A 101 -10.54 0.25 -9.48
CA GLU A 101 -11.97 -0.08 -9.44
C GLU A 101 -12.28 -1.39 -10.17
N ALA A 102 -11.70 -1.59 -11.35
CA ALA A 102 -11.86 -2.83 -12.10
C ALA A 102 -11.36 -4.02 -11.29
N LEU A 103 -10.18 -3.90 -10.67
CA LEU A 103 -9.61 -4.93 -9.79
C LEU A 103 -10.54 -5.25 -8.61
N LEU A 104 -11.03 -4.21 -7.94
CA LEU A 104 -11.93 -4.34 -6.79
C LEU A 104 -13.28 -4.93 -7.17
N SER A 105 -13.80 -4.62 -8.35
CA SER A 105 -15.09 -5.15 -8.82
C SER A 105 -15.05 -6.66 -9.07
N MET A 106 -13.85 -7.21 -9.32
CA MET A 106 -13.62 -8.65 -9.51
C MET A 106 -13.32 -9.37 -8.18
N TYR A 107 -13.24 -8.64 -7.07
CA TYR A 107 -12.94 -9.19 -5.76
C TYR A 107 -14.15 -9.98 -5.21
N ASN A 108 -14.02 -11.30 -5.12
CA ASN A 108 -15.05 -12.21 -4.59
C ASN A 108 -14.90 -12.54 -3.09
N GLY A 109 -13.93 -11.94 -2.39
CA GLY A 109 -13.75 -12.16 -0.95
C GLY A 109 -12.77 -13.26 -0.55
N TYR A 110 -12.38 -14.15 -1.46
CA TYR A 110 -11.70 -15.41 -1.08
C TYR A 110 -10.32 -15.65 -1.72
N GLU A 111 -9.89 -14.86 -2.72
CA GLU A 111 -8.71 -15.21 -3.54
C GLU A 111 -7.62 -14.14 -3.66
N TRP A 112 -7.73 -13.02 -2.96
CA TRP A 112 -6.61 -12.08 -2.89
C TRP A 112 -5.85 -12.26 -1.61
N ASP A 113 -5.17 -13.39 -1.53
CA ASP A 113 -4.01 -13.49 -0.67
C ASP A 113 -2.93 -12.62 -1.28
N LEU A 114 -2.85 -11.38 -0.80
CA LEU A 114 -1.67 -10.53 -0.96
C LEU A 114 -0.39 -11.28 -0.52
N PHE A 115 -0.54 -12.41 0.19
CA PHE A 115 0.50 -13.35 0.57
C PHE A 115 1.10 -14.20 -0.55
N ILE A 116 0.34 -14.60 -1.58
CA ILE A 116 0.94 -15.28 -2.74
C ILE A 116 1.99 -14.37 -3.43
N LEU A 117 1.91 -13.05 -3.20
CA LEU A 117 2.77 -12.04 -3.79
C LEU A 117 4.08 -11.77 -3.05
N CYS A 118 4.20 -12.17 -1.78
CA CYS A 118 5.45 -12.03 -1.03
C CYS A 118 6.19 -13.35 -0.85
N GLU A 119 5.48 -14.48 -0.86
CA GLU A 119 6.06 -15.80 -0.54
C GLU A 119 7.17 -16.24 -1.51
N ASP A 120 6.99 -15.98 -2.81
CA ASP A 120 7.99 -16.37 -3.83
C ASP A 120 9.29 -15.55 -3.78
N SER A 121 9.28 -14.36 -3.16
CA SER A 121 10.49 -13.53 -3.01
C SER A 121 11.28 -13.82 -1.73
N TRP A 122 10.72 -14.59 -0.78
CA TRP A 122 11.38 -15.01 0.46
C TRP A 122 11.51 -16.54 0.48
N HIS A 123 12.38 -17.05 -0.38
CA HIS A 123 12.55 -18.48 -0.69
C HIS A 123 12.26 -19.51 0.44
N ARG A 124 11.38 -20.44 0.06
CA ARG A 124 11.32 -21.90 0.37
C ARG A 124 10.97 -22.32 1.80
N VAL A 125 9.70 -22.64 2.00
CA VAL A 125 9.34 -23.84 2.76
C VAL A 125 9.27 -25.03 1.79
N SER A 126 10.27 -25.89 1.87
CA SER A 126 10.27 -27.21 1.25
C SER A 126 9.09 -28.04 1.80
N PRO A 127 8.31 -28.77 0.97
CA PRO A 127 7.26 -29.67 1.47
C PRO A 127 7.82 -30.89 2.22
N VAL A 128 9.15 -31.00 2.36
CA VAL A 128 9.84 -32.18 2.89
C VAL A 128 10.74 -31.77 4.06
N THR A 129 10.13 -31.31 5.15
CA THR A 129 10.59 -31.56 6.53
C THR A 129 9.45 -31.19 7.46
N GLY A 130 8.57 -32.16 7.72
CA GLY A 130 7.60 -32.06 8.79
C GLY A 130 8.33 -31.89 10.12
N LEU A 131 8.21 -30.68 10.67
CA LEU A 131 8.16 -30.28 12.08
C LEU A 131 8.06 -28.73 12.05
N GLN A 132 6.92 -28.20 11.61
CA GLN A 132 6.63 -26.77 11.83
C GLN A 132 6.38 -26.60 13.33
N ASP A 133 7.30 -25.96 14.02
CA ASP A 133 7.09 -25.59 15.43
C ASP A 133 6.05 -24.47 15.54
N GLU A 134 5.49 -24.31 16.74
CA GLU A 134 4.44 -23.33 17.06
C GLU A 134 4.88 -21.89 16.76
N GLU A 135 6.18 -21.59 16.84
CA GLU A 135 6.73 -20.26 16.55
C GLU A 135 6.69 -19.96 15.04
N SER A 136 7.00 -20.94 14.17
CA SER A 136 6.85 -20.78 12.72
C SER A 136 5.40 -20.50 12.32
N MET A 137 4.44 -21.25 12.88
CA MET A 137 3.02 -21.00 12.61
C MET A 137 2.60 -19.61 13.08
N GLN A 138 3.07 -19.19 14.26
CA GLN A 138 2.74 -17.88 14.80
C GLN A 138 3.35 -16.73 13.97
N GLN A 139 4.55 -16.94 13.42
CA GLN A 139 5.19 -16.00 12.51
C GLN A 139 4.42 -15.85 11.19
N ASP A 140 3.91 -16.95 10.63
CA ASP A 140 3.06 -16.91 9.43
C ASP A 140 1.76 -16.16 9.69
N VAL A 141 1.16 -16.33 10.87
CA VAL A 141 -0.02 -15.55 11.29
C VAL A 141 0.31 -14.06 11.42
N ASP A 142 1.41 -13.69 12.10
CA ASP A 142 1.81 -12.28 12.23
C ASP A 142 2.05 -11.63 10.86
N ASN A 143 2.67 -12.37 9.94
CA ASN A 143 2.83 -11.96 8.56
C ASN A 143 1.45 -11.72 7.94
N MET A 144 0.55 -12.70 8.00
CA MET A 144 -0.82 -12.60 7.46
C MET A 144 -1.54 -11.32 7.91
N GLN A 145 -1.58 -11.09 9.22
CA GLN A 145 -2.21 -9.91 9.82
C GLN A 145 -1.59 -8.60 9.28
N PHE A 146 -0.28 -8.57 9.13
CA PHE A 146 0.43 -7.40 8.64
C PHE A 146 0.08 -7.00 7.21
N ALA A 147 0.09 -7.94 6.27
CA ALA A 147 -0.25 -7.54 4.91
C ALA A 147 -1.73 -7.25 4.76
N GLU A 148 -2.61 -7.86 5.58
CA GLU A 148 -4.02 -7.45 5.64
C GLU A 148 -4.21 -6.03 6.19
N ALA A 149 -3.42 -5.61 7.19
CA ALA A 149 -3.40 -4.23 7.65
C ALA A 149 -2.99 -3.27 6.52
N TRP A 150 -1.92 -3.60 5.79
CA TRP A 150 -1.49 -2.80 4.63
C TRP A 150 -2.51 -2.76 3.51
N ARG A 151 -3.06 -3.91 3.12
CA ARG A 151 -4.11 -4.01 2.10
C ARG A 151 -5.26 -3.08 2.41
N ASN A 152 -5.79 -3.14 3.63
CA ASN A 152 -6.88 -2.27 4.05
C ASN A 152 -6.46 -0.80 4.13
N GLY A 153 -5.25 -0.51 4.60
CA GLY A 153 -4.69 0.86 4.67
C GLY A 153 -4.57 1.51 3.29
N LEU A 154 -4.09 0.77 2.30
CA LEU A 154 -3.91 1.26 0.94
C LEU A 154 -5.25 1.46 0.24
N LEU A 155 -6.20 0.53 0.41
CA LEU A 155 -7.53 0.68 -0.15
C LEU A 155 -8.29 1.88 0.45
N LEU A 156 -8.09 2.14 1.76
CA LEU A 156 -8.59 3.33 2.42
C LEU A 156 -7.93 4.59 1.83
N TYR A 157 -6.60 4.61 1.75
CA TYR A 157 -5.83 5.73 1.19
C TYR A 157 -6.25 6.06 -0.24
N LEU A 158 -6.33 5.04 -1.10
CA LEU A 158 -6.72 5.19 -2.50
C LEU A 158 -8.12 5.79 -2.63
N TYR A 159 -9.09 5.32 -1.84
CA TYR A 159 -10.41 5.92 -1.83
C TYR A 159 -10.35 7.40 -1.44
N ARG A 160 -9.64 7.70 -0.36
CA ARG A 160 -9.60 9.05 0.21
C ARG A 160 -8.85 10.06 -0.65
N VAL A 161 -7.81 9.64 -1.36
CA VAL A 161 -7.05 10.50 -2.28
C VAL A 161 -7.75 10.66 -3.61
N PHE A 162 -8.18 9.56 -4.23
CA PHE A 162 -8.57 9.58 -5.65
C PHE A 162 -10.06 9.73 -5.89
N ARG A 163 -10.91 9.36 -4.91
CA ARG A 163 -12.35 9.28 -5.10
C ARG A 163 -13.15 10.18 -4.18
N TRP A 164 -12.70 10.36 -2.95
CA TRP A 164 -13.43 11.14 -1.97
C TRP A 164 -13.37 12.63 -2.33
N VAL A 165 -14.52 13.29 -2.24
CA VAL A 165 -14.65 14.73 -2.44
C VAL A 165 -15.03 15.35 -1.10
N PRO A 166 -14.36 16.41 -0.64
CA PRO A 166 -14.70 17.08 0.61
C PRO A 166 -16.17 17.52 0.65
N GLY A 167 -16.87 17.16 1.71
CA GLY A 167 -18.30 17.37 1.92
C GLY A 167 -19.16 16.15 1.60
N CYS A 168 -18.64 15.16 0.87
CA CYS A 168 -19.31 13.89 0.64
C CYS A 168 -19.14 12.95 1.84
N GLY A 169 -20.23 12.24 2.15
CA GLY A 169 -20.27 11.19 3.17
C GLY A 169 -19.23 10.09 2.93
N ILE A 170 -18.55 9.63 3.98
CA ILE A 170 -17.64 8.49 3.90
C ILE A 170 -18.45 7.18 3.89
N PRO A 171 -18.31 6.33 2.86
CA PRO A 171 -19.00 5.06 2.78
C PRO A 171 -18.62 4.12 3.92
N VAL A 172 -19.61 3.32 4.38
CA VAL A 172 -19.43 2.35 5.48
C VAL A 172 -18.29 1.37 5.21
N HIS A 173 -18.08 0.95 3.95
CA HIS A 173 -16.99 0.02 3.63
C HIS A 173 -15.60 0.61 3.88
N ILE A 174 -15.42 1.93 3.85
CA ILE A 174 -14.15 2.59 4.19
C ILE A 174 -13.94 2.59 5.70
N LEU A 175 -15.00 2.84 6.48
CA LEU A 175 -14.95 2.71 7.94
C LEU A 175 -14.70 1.26 8.37
N TYR A 176 -15.26 0.29 7.66
CA TYR A 176 -14.98 -1.13 7.86
C TYR A 176 -13.49 -1.43 7.66
N ARG A 177 -12.86 -0.90 6.60
CA ARG A 177 -11.41 -1.04 6.38
C ARG A 177 -10.61 -0.45 7.53
N ALA A 178 -10.95 0.76 7.98
CA ALA A 178 -10.30 1.38 9.12
C ALA A 178 -10.38 0.50 10.38
N ARG A 179 -11.54 -0.14 10.61
CA ARG A 179 -11.69 -1.07 11.72
C ARG A 179 -10.87 -2.35 11.52
N ALA A 180 -10.89 -2.94 10.34
CA ALA A 180 -10.11 -4.13 10.01
C ALA A 180 -8.61 -3.90 10.21
N ILE A 181 -8.08 -2.74 9.80
CA ILE A 181 -6.67 -2.38 10.05
C ILE A 181 -6.36 -2.46 11.55
N MET A 182 -7.21 -1.87 12.40
CA MET A 182 -7.01 -1.97 13.83
C MET A 182 -7.02 -3.43 14.30
N ASP A 183 -8.03 -4.20 13.92
CA ASP A 183 -8.15 -5.59 14.38
C ASP A 183 -6.94 -6.42 13.95
N HIS A 184 -6.43 -6.24 12.72
CA HIS A 184 -5.21 -6.90 12.24
C HIS A 184 -3.94 -6.45 12.98
N VAL A 185 -3.71 -5.14 13.13
CA VAL A 185 -2.52 -4.62 13.81
C VAL A 185 -2.47 -5.05 15.28
N PHE A 186 -3.62 -5.07 15.96
CA PHE A 186 -3.70 -5.50 17.36
C PHE A 186 -3.78 -7.03 17.52
N ALA A 187 -3.94 -7.80 16.44
CA ALA A 187 -3.82 -9.25 16.46
C ALA A 187 -2.35 -9.71 16.35
N CYS A 188 -1.46 -8.87 15.80
CA CYS A 188 -0.02 -9.13 15.80
C CYS A 188 0.55 -9.14 17.22
N ARG A 189 1.56 -9.97 17.47
CA ARG A 189 2.26 -9.99 18.76
C ARG A 189 2.99 -8.68 19.06
N ASP A 190 2.94 -8.26 20.32
CA ASP A 190 3.52 -7.00 20.83
C ASP A 190 5.06 -6.91 20.67
N GLU A 191 5.76 -8.05 20.62
CA GLU A 191 7.21 -8.12 20.45
C GLU A 191 7.64 -8.15 18.98
N CYS A 192 6.69 -8.39 18.08
CA CYS A 192 6.97 -8.53 16.67
C CYS A 192 7.20 -7.14 16.06
N MET A 193 8.40 -6.93 15.48
CA MET A 193 8.77 -5.70 14.73
C MET A 193 7.85 -5.40 13.54
N ILE A 194 6.92 -6.30 13.24
CA ILE A 194 5.94 -6.22 12.18
C ILE A 194 4.85 -5.19 12.50
N SER A 195 4.32 -5.14 13.74
CA SER A 195 3.31 -4.14 14.11
C SER A 195 3.86 -2.71 13.99
N ARG A 196 5.18 -2.53 14.20
CA ARG A 196 5.90 -1.28 13.93
C ARG A 196 5.80 -0.83 12.48
N GLN A 197 5.90 -1.78 11.54
CA GLN A 197 5.85 -1.51 10.11
C GLN A 197 4.41 -1.20 9.63
N ALA A 198 3.38 -1.47 10.45
CA ALA A 198 1.99 -1.15 10.15
C ALA A 198 1.55 0.23 10.69
N LEU A 199 2.49 1.08 11.13
CA LEU A 199 2.20 2.42 11.65
C LEU A 199 1.40 3.28 10.66
N LEU A 200 1.75 3.24 9.38
CA LEU A 200 1.08 4.06 8.37
C LEU A 200 -0.38 3.61 8.14
N PRO A 201 -0.68 2.33 7.88
CA PRO A 201 -2.06 1.84 7.89
C PRO A 201 -2.82 2.23 9.16
N LEU A 202 -2.19 2.05 10.34
CA LEU A 202 -2.82 2.38 11.62
C LEU A 202 -3.13 3.88 11.76
N PHE A 203 -2.25 4.73 11.24
CA PHE A 203 -2.47 6.18 11.19
C PHE A 203 -3.68 6.52 10.30
N PHE A 204 -3.80 5.90 9.12
CA PHE A 204 -4.98 6.05 8.26
C PHE A 204 -6.26 5.61 8.99
N ALA A 205 -6.24 4.46 9.65
CA ALA A 205 -7.36 3.98 10.45
C ALA A 205 -7.75 4.97 11.55
N GLY A 206 -6.77 5.53 12.26
CA GLY A 206 -7.00 6.52 13.31
C GLY A 206 -7.63 7.82 12.81
N CYS A 207 -7.38 8.20 11.55
CA CYS A 207 -7.99 9.38 10.93
C CYS A 207 -9.48 9.16 10.59
N GLU A 208 -9.89 7.91 10.36
CA GLU A 208 -11.28 7.57 10.04
C GLU A 208 -12.12 7.22 11.29
N LEU A 209 -11.52 6.52 12.27
CA LEU A 209 -12.24 6.01 13.42
C LEU A 209 -12.63 7.12 14.40
N GLN A 210 -13.94 7.36 14.50
CA GLN A 210 -14.50 8.39 15.38
C GLN A 210 -14.55 7.93 16.85
N GLU A 211 -14.65 6.63 17.10
CA GLU A 211 -14.78 6.06 18.44
C GLU A 211 -13.59 6.46 19.36
N PRO A 212 -13.86 7.02 20.56
CA PRO A 212 -12.79 7.42 21.49
C PRO A 212 -11.89 6.26 21.94
N MET A 213 -12.45 5.07 22.15
CA MET A 213 -11.69 3.90 22.61
C MET A 213 -10.70 3.41 21.55
N SER A 214 -11.13 3.35 20.29
CA SER A 214 -10.26 3.02 19.16
C SER A 214 -9.07 3.98 19.07
N HIS A 215 -9.33 5.28 19.21
CA HIS A 215 -8.28 6.30 19.20
C HIS A 215 -7.33 6.17 20.39
N LYS A 216 -7.84 5.95 21.61
CA LYS A 216 -7.01 5.72 22.81
C LYS A 216 -6.09 4.51 22.63
N ARG A 217 -6.59 3.42 22.03
CA ARG A 217 -5.78 2.23 21.74
C ARG A 217 -4.63 2.54 20.77
N ILE A 218 -4.90 3.29 19.69
CA ILE A 218 -3.88 3.70 18.72
C ILE A 218 -2.80 4.57 19.38
N LEU A 219 -3.21 5.57 20.17
CA LEU A 219 -2.28 6.45 20.87
C LEU A 219 -1.41 5.67 21.87
N ASN A 220 -2.00 4.75 22.64
CA ASN A 220 -1.26 3.90 23.57
C ASN A 220 -0.22 3.03 22.85
N LEU A 221 -0.58 2.45 21.70
CA LEU A 221 0.35 1.68 20.88
C LEU A 221 1.50 2.58 20.38
N CYS A 222 1.20 3.77 19.87
CA CYS A 222 2.22 4.71 19.42
C CYS A 222 3.17 5.13 20.56
N SER A 223 2.62 5.42 21.75
CA SER A 223 3.43 5.76 22.93
C SER A 223 4.34 4.60 23.33
N SER A 224 3.80 3.38 23.43
CA SER A 224 4.57 2.18 23.78
C SER A 224 5.74 1.95 22.81
N TRP A 225 5.50 2.08 21.50
CA TRP A 225 6.55 1.93 20.49
C TRP A 225 7.58 3.07 20.51
N ASN A 226 7.14 4.30 20.76
CA ASN A 226 8.04 5.44 20.93
C ASN A 226 9.00 5.20 22.10
N ASP A 227 8.48 4.75 23.25
CA ASP A 227 9.28 4.49 24.45
C ASP A 227 10.26 3.32 24.24
N ARG A 228 9.81 2.26 23.55
CA ARG A 228 10.63 1.07 23.26
C ARG A 228 11.75 1.32 22.24
N THR A 229 11.49 2.07 21.18
CA THR A 229 12.40 2.16 20.02
C THR A 229 13.12 3.49 19.87
N ARG A 230 12.67 4.53 20.59
CA ARG A 230 13.10 5.93 20.39
C ARG A 230 12.98 6.41 18.94
N TYR A 231 12.15 5.74 18.14
CA TYR A 231 11.94 6.08 16.74
C TYR A 231 10.95 7.24 16.63
N HIS A 232 11.46 8.42 16.28
CA HIS A 232 10.73 9.68 16.31
C HIS A 232 9.48 9.75 15.41
N MET A 233 9.28 8.81 14.48
CA MET A 233 8.03 8.77 13.71
C MET A 233 6.81 8.56 14.60
N PHE A 234 6.88 7.67 15.60
CA PHE A 234 5.74 7.41 16.50
C PHE A 234 5.38 8.62 17.36
N SER A 235 6.38 9.37 17.83
CA SER A 235 6.16 10.64 18.53
C SER A 235 5.56 11.73 17.63
N THR A 236 5.78 11.65 16.31
CA THR A 236 5.27 12.61 15.33
C THR A 236 3.84 12.26 14.89
N THR A 237 3.50 10.96 14.87
CA THR A 237 2.16 10.48 14.53
C THR A 237 1.09 10.93 15.53
N ILE A 238 1.41 10.93 16.84
CA ILE A 238 0.49 11.32 17.91
C ILE A 238 -0.07 12.75 17.70
N PRO A 239 0.76 13.82 17.65
CA PRO A 239 0.26 15.18 17.48
C PRO A 239 -0.42 15.38 16.12
N LEU A 240 -0.01 14.66 15.08
CA LEU A 240 -0.66 14.73 13.77
C LEU A 240 -2.08 14.16 13.82
N LEU A 241 -2.26 13.01 14.47
CA LEU A 241 -3.56 12.38 14.64
C LEU A 241 -4.52 13.25 15.46
N GLU A 242 -4.01 13.87 16.51
CA GLU A 242 -4.75 14.83 17.33
C GLU A 242 -5.16 16.07 16.54
N ALA A 243 -4.26 16.61 15.70
CA ALA A 243 -4.54 17.75 14.83
C ALA A 243 -5.66 17.46 13.82
N VAL A 244 -5.58 16.30 13.14
CA VAL A 244 -6.65 15.84 12.22
C VAL A 244 -7.98 15.78 12.97
N LYS A 245 -8.01 15.17 14.15
CA LYS A 245 -9.25 15.00 14.92
C LYS A 245 -9.81 16.32 15.45
N ALA A 246 -8.94 17.25 15.87
CA ALA A 246 -9.35 18.59 16.27
C ALA A 246 -10.03 19.32 15.09
N GLU A 247 -9.42 19.27 13.91
CA GLU A 247 -9.96 19.93 12.73
C GLU A 247 -11.26 19.27 12.23
N GLN A 248 -11.36 17.94 12.28
CA GLN A 248 -12.60 17.21 12.01
C GLN A 248 -13.74 17.61 12.96
N ARG A 249 -13.46 17.85 14.26
CA ARG A 249 -14.48 18.36 15.21
C ARG A 249 -14.95 19.76 14.87
N THR A 250 -14.06 20.62 14.38
CA THR A 250 -14.38 22.01 14.06
C THR A 250 -15.11 22.15 12.72
N LYS A 251 -14.63 21.46 11.67
CA LYS A 251 -15.11 21.64 10.29
C LYS A 251 -16.10 20.55 9.86
N GLY A 252 -16.15 19.43 10.58
CA GLY A 252 -16.93 18.24 10.26
C GLY A 252 -16.05 17.13 9.69
N PHE A 253 -16.33 15.90 10.11
CA PHE A 253 -15.64 14.68 9.66
C PHE A 253 -15.59 14.54 8.14
N GLU A 254 -16.72 14.83 7.48
CA GLU A 254 -16.89 14.73 6.03
C GLU A 254 -16.15 15.81 5.24
N LYS A 255 -15.49 16.77 5.89
CA LYS A 255 -14.80 17.88 5.19
C LYS A 255 -13.30 17.83 5.33
N VAL A 256 -12.78 17.01 6.24
CA VAL A 256 -11.38 17.04 6.65
C VAL A 256 -10.78 15.65 6.58
N TRP A 257 -9.65 15.57 5.89
CA TRP A 257 -8.78 14.41 5.93
C TRP A 257 -7.33 14.83 6.17
N LEU A 258 -6.45 13.85 6.39
CA LEU A 258 -5.07 14.06 6.82
C LEU A 258 -4.27 14.92 5.84
N GLY A 259 -4.56 14.86 4.55
CA GLY A 259 -3.81 15.59 3.53
C GLY A 259 -3.77 17.08 3.71
N GLN A 260 -4.96 17.66 3.90
CA GLN A 260 -5.14 19.09 4.10
C GLN A 260 -4.39 19.63 5.33
N ILE A 261 -4.13 18.78 6.31
CA ILE A 261 -3.37 19.12 7.52
C ILE A 261 -1.87 19.11 7.23
N ILE A 262 -1.38 18.04 6.59
CA ILE A 262 0.02 17.86 6.27
C ILE A 262 0.49 18.94 5.27
N ASP A 263 -0.32 19.23 4.26
CA ASP A 263 -0.06 20.28 3.27
C ASP A 263 0.09 21.65 3.93
N ARG A 264 -0.79 21.95 4.91
CA ARG A 264 -0.77 23.22 5.63
C ARG A 264 0.47 23.35 6.50
N GLN A 265 0.85 22.29 7.23
CA GLN A 265 2.06 22.28 8.06
C GLN A 265 3.33 22.50 7.21
N HIS A 266 3.39 21.92 6.01
CA HIS A 266 4.49 22.15 5.08
C HIS A 266 4.48 23.54 4.44
N SER A 267 3.30 24.13 4.22
CA SER A 267 3.16 25.49 3.69
C SER A 267 3.57 26.56 4.72
N SER A 268 3.41 26.29 6.02
CA SER A 268 3.88 27.19 7.09
C SER A 268 5.39 27.15 7.32
N ASP A 269 6.06 26.05 6.97
CA ASP A 269 7.50 25.84 7.19
C ASP A 269 8.38 26.16 5.95
N SER A 270 7.79 26.46 4.79
CA SER A 270 8.53 26.61 3.53
C SER A 270 8.89 28.06 3.18
N HIS A 271 10.19 28.39 3.30
CA HIS A 271 10.83 29.55 2.65
C HIS A 271 11.24 29.29 1.18
N PHE A 272 10.82 28.16 0.59
CA PHE A 272 11.23 27.73 -0.76
C PHE A 272 10.05 27.71 -1.76
N PRO A 273 10.27 28.09 -3.04
CA PRO A 273 9.20 28.43 -3.99
C PRO A 273 8.58 27.22 -4.73
N LEU A 274 8.98 25.98 -4.42
CA LEU A 274 8.37 24.79 -5.00
C LEU A 274 7.19 24.35 -4.14
N HIS A 275 6.00 24.80 -4.52
CA HIS A 275 4.73 24.33 -3.96
C HIS A 275 4.55 22.85 -4.33
N VAL A 276 5.02 21.96 -3.47
CA VAL A 276 4.72 20.53 -3.55
C VAL A 276 3.25 20.37 -3.15
N ARG A 277 2.37 20.25 -4.16
CA ARG A 277 1.01 19.74 -3.95
C ARG A 277 1.15 18.31 -3.53
N ILE A 278 0.86 18.03 -2.27
CA ILE A 278 0.88 16.65 -1.81
C ILE A 278 -0.46 16.05 -2.23
N CYS A 279 -0.41 14.94 -2.96
CA CYS A 279 -1.61 14.23 -3.39
C CYS A 279 -2.13 13.40 -2.22
N PHE A 280 -2.61 14.09 -1.19
CA PHE A 280 -3.29 13.50 -0.06
C PHE A 280 -4.80 13.79 -0.10
N GLY A 281 -5.37 14.07 -1.28
CA GLY A 281 -6.80 14.36 -1.46
C GLY A 281 -7.17 15.84 -1.30
#